data_AF-A0A349DAF0-F1
#
_entry.id   AF-A0A349DAF0-F1
#
_cell.length_a   1.000
_cell.length_b   1.000
_cell.length_c   1.000
_cell.angle_alpha   90.00
_cell.angle_beta   90.00
_cell.angle_gamma   90.00
#
_symmetry.space_group_name_H-M   'P 1'
#
loop_
_entity.id
_entity.type
_entity.pdbx_description
1 polymer ?
#
loop_
_entity_poly.entity_id
_entity_poly.type
_entity_poly.pdbx_seq_one_letter_code
_entity_poly.pdbx_strand_id
1 'polypeptide(L)' 'MTDLIVKTFIKDHKNINDQKVRTKYGILSGCVGIAVNVILCLLKFFVGSLTGSIAITADAVNNLSDAGSSAVTVFGFKMA' A
#
# COMPACT_ATOMS: atom_id res chain seq x y z
N MET A 1 14.75 -4.24 -6.07
CA MET A 1 14.31 -3.38 -4.94
C MET A 1 13.28 -4.10 -4.06
N THR A 2 12.30 -4.78 -4.63
CA THR A 2 11.28 -5.55 -3.89
C THR A 2 11.83 -6.77 -3.13
N ASP A 3 12.90 -7.40 -3.63
CA ASP A 3 13.54 -8.56 -2.98
C ASP A 3 13.98 -8.32 -1.53
N LEU A 4 14.42 -7.11 -1.18
CA LEU A 4 14.85 -6.81 0.20
C LEU A 4 13.66 -6.84 1.16
N ILE A 5 12.57 -6.14 0.81
CA ILE A 5 11.35 -6.07 1.62
C ILE A 5 10.76 -7.47 1.80
N VAL A 6 10.71 -8.23 0.70
CA VAL A 6 10.19 -9.60 0.68
C VAL A 6 11.05 -10.53 1.52
N LYS A 7 12.37 -10.48 1.41
CA LYS A 7 13.28 -11.38 2.14
C LYS A 7 13.31 -11.08 3.65
N THR A 8 13.04 -9.83 4.04
CA THR A 8 12.91 -9.43 5.45
C THR A 8 11.58 -9.87 6.06
N PHE A 9 10.45 -9.76 5.33
CA PHE A 9 9.12 -10.08 5.87
C PHE A 9 8.61 -11.50 5.56
N ILE A 10 9.14 -12.16 4.54
CA ILE A 10 8.71 -13.48 4.07
C ILE A 10 9.90 -14.44 4.09
N LYS A 11 10.00 -15.18 5.19
CA LYS A 11 11.10 -16.13 5.46
C LYS A 11 11.19 -17.27 4.42
N ASP A 12 10.09 -17.60 3.73
CA ASP A 12 9.97 -18.70 2.75
C ASP A 12 9.57 -18.21 1.33
N HIS A 13 10.09 -17.04 0.95
CA HIS A 13 9.73 -16.28 -0.26
C HIS A 13 9.86 -17.06 -1.60
N LYS A 14 10.65 -18.13 -1.65
CA LYS A 14 10.82 -18.93 -2.88
C LYS A 14 9.71 -19.94 -3.13
N ASN A 15 8.93 -20.31 -2.11
CA ASN A 15 7.89 -21.33 -2.24
C ASN A 15 6.53 -20.73 -2.63
N ILE A 16 6.48 -20.07 -3.78
CA ILE A 16 5.29 -19.38 -4.32
C ILE A 16 4.12 -20.32 -4.68
N ASN A 17 4.36 -21.64 -4.72
CA ASN A 17 3.30 -22.64 -4.89
C ASN A 17 2.52 -22.91 -3.59
N ASP A 18 3.05 -22.49 -2.42
CA ASP A 18 2.31 -22.57 -1.17
C ASP A 18 1.34 -21.39 -1.06
N GLN A 19 0.05 -21.71 -0.91
CA GLN A 19 -1.03 -20.73 -0.72
C GLN A 19 -0.73 -19.77 0.44
N LYS A 20 -0.12 -20.25 1.54
CA LYS A 20 0.23 -19.41 2.70
C LYS A 20 1.31 -18.37 2.36
N VAL A 21 2.27 -18.73 1.51
CA VAL A 21 3.31 -17.80 1.06
C VAL A 21 2.67 -16.75 0.16
N ARG A 22 1.83 -17.15 -0.80
CA ARG A 22 1.11 -16.22 -1.69
C ARG A 22 0.21 -15.24 -0.93
N THR A 23 -0.50 -15.70 0.09
CA THR A 23 -1.31 -14.83 0.96
C THR A 23 -0.45 -13.83 1.72
N LYS A 24 0.72 -14.25 2.26
CA LYS A 24 1.65 -13.33 2.92
C LYS A 24 2.20 -12.26 1.97
N TYR A 25 2.47 -12.61 0.71
CA TYR A 25 2.86 -11.65 -0.33
C TYR A 25 1.76 -10.64 -0.59
N GLY A 26 0.51 -11.09 -0.75
CA GLY A 26 -0.63 -10.22 -0.97
C GLY A 26 -0.87 -9.25 0.18
N ILE A 27 -0.84 -9.74 1.42
CA ILE A 27 -0.98 -8.91 2.63
C ILE A 27 0.17 -7.91 2.73
N LEU A 28 1.42 -8.34 2.53
CA LEU A 28 2.58 -7.45 2.59
C LEU A 28 2.50 -6.35 1.53
N SER A 29 2.19 -6.70 0.28
CA SER A 29 2.05 -5.74 -0.81
C SER A 29 0.94 -4.73 -0.54
N GLY A 30 -0.21 -5.19 -0.04
CA GLY A 30 -1.32 -4.31 0.32
C GLY A 30 -0.98 -3.41 1.50
N CYS A 31 -0.36 -3.92 2.56
CA CYS A 31 0.09 -3.11 3.70
C CYS A 31 1.10 -2.03 3.31
N VAL A 32 2.08 -2.36 2.46
CA VAL A 32 3.05 -1.39 1.93
C VAL A 32 2.33 -0.34 1.08
N GLY A 33 1.42 -0.77 0.21
CA GLY A 33 0.60 0.13 -0.62
C GLY A 33 -0.22 1.12 0.21
N ILE A 34 -0.87 0.66 1.29
CA ILE A 34 -1.61 1.51 2.23
C ILE A 34 -0.65 2.52 2.87
N ALA A 35 0.46 2.06 3.45
CA ALA A 35 1.38 2.92 4.18
C ALA A 35 1.94 4.05 3.30
N VAL A 36 2.42 3.71 2.10
CA VAL A 36 3.00 4.70 1.17
C VAL A 36 1.93 5.72 0.72
N ASN A 37 0.73 5.25 0.36
CA ASN A 37 -0.32 6.12 -0.12
C ASN A 37 -0.89 7.04 0.97
N VAL A 38 -1.03 6.54 2.21
CA VAL A 38 -1.43 7.38 3.34
C VAL A 38 -0.39 8.46 3.62
N ILE A 39 0.89 8.11 3.64
CA ILE A 39 1.97 9.10 3.83
C ILE A 39 1.93 10.16 2.72
N LEU A 40 1.81 9.75 1.46
CA LEU A 40 1.71 10.68 0.32
C LEU A 40 0.46 11.56 0.40
N CYS A 41 -0.70 11.00 0.75
CA CYS A 41 -1.93 11.75 0.95
C CYS A 41 -1.75 12.83 2.02
N LEU A 42 -1.18 12.49 3.18
CA LEU A 42 -0.95 13.46 4.26
C LEU A 42 -0.01 14.58 3.81
N LEU A 43 1.13 14.24 3.20
CA LEU A 43 2.08 15.25 2.70
C LEU A 43 1.44 16.18 1.68
N LYS A 44 0.74 15.63 0.68
CA LYS A 44 0.05 16.42 -0.35
C LYS A 44 -1.06 17.26 0.24
N PHE A 45 -1.83 16.74 1.19
CA PHE A 45 -2.89 17.50 1.85
C PHE A 45 -2.33 18.69 2.63
N PHE A 46 -1.22 18.49 3.36
CA PHE A 46 -0.51 19.57 4.04
C PHE A 46 0.03 20.61 3.06
N VAL A 47 0.74 20.20 2.02
CA VAL A 47 1.28 21.12 1.00
C VAL A 47 0.17 21.83 0.24
N GLY A 48 -0.90 21.12 -0.13
CA GLY A 48 -2.08 21.67 -0.81
C GLY A 48 -2.80 22.71 0.05
N SER A 49 -2.95 22.46 1.35
CA SER A 49 -3.53 23.41 2.29
C SER A 49 -2.66 24.65 2.49
N LEU A 50 -1.33 24.48 2.60
CA LEU A 50 -0.38 25.59 2.74
C LEU A 50 -0.31 26.47 1.49
N THR A 51 -0.40 25.86 0.31
CA THR A 51 -0.31 26.56 -0.99
C THR A 51 -1.66 27.05 -1.51
N GLY A 52 -2.77 26.66 -0.88
CA GLY A 52 -4.13 26.90 -1.39
C GLY A 52 -4.42 26.18 -2.72
N SER A 53 -3.63 25.17 -3.09
CA SER A 53 -3.73 24.52 -4.40
C SER A 53 -4.79 23.42 -4.39
N ILE A 54 -5.89 23.68 -5.11
CA ILE A 54 -6.97 22.71 -5.33
C ILE A 54 -6.44 21.48 -6.08
N ALA A 55 -5.50 21.66 -7.02
CA ALA A 55 -4.91 20.56 -7.77
C ALA A 55 -4.13 19.59 -6.88
N ILE A 56 -3.31 20.10 -5.96
CA ILE A 56 -2.53 19.26 -5.03
C ILE A 56 -3.45 18.55 -4.03
N THR A 57 -4.49 19.24 -3.54
CA THR A 57 -5.48 18.64 -2.64
C THR A 57 -6.29 17.55 -3.35
N ALA A 58 -6.67 17.74 -4.62
CA ALA A 58 -7.34 16.72 -5.42
C ALA A 58 -6.43 15.49 -5.65
N ASP A 59 -5.14 15.72 -5.86
CA ASP A 59 -4.14 14.66 -5.99
C ASP A 59 -3.93 13.89 -4.66
N ALA A 60 -4.06 14.56 -3.51
CA ALA A 60 -4.07 13.91 -2.20
C ALA A 60 -5.26 12.93 -2.04
N VAL A 61 -6.45 13.31 -2.52
CA VAL A 61 -7.66 12.46 -2.50
C VAL A 61 -7.50 11.23 -3.39
N ASN A 62 -6.78 11.33 -4.51
CA ASN A 62 -6.43 10.16 -5.33
C ASN A 62 -5.54 9.19 -4.54
N ASN A 63 -4.48 9.67 -3.88
CA ASN A 63 -3.65 8.81 -3.02
C ASN A 63 -4.45 8.19 -1.87
N LEU A 64 -5.46 8.87 -1.32
CA LEU A 64 -6.36 8.27 -0.33
C LEU A 64 -7.18 7.11 -0.93
N SER A 65 -7.69 7.28 -2.16
CA SER A 65 -8.44 6.24 -2.89
C SER A 65 -7.58 5.00 -3.15
N ASP A 66 -6.31 5.19 -3.52
CA ASP A 66 -5.35 4.10 -3.69
C ASP A 66 -5.03 3.36 -2.39
N ALA A 67 -4.94 4.08 -1.26
CA ALA A 67 -4.84 3.46 0.06
C ALA A 67 -6.08 2.60 0.38
N GLY A 68 -7.28 3.08 0.05
CA GLY A 68 -8.53 2.33 0.18
C GLY A 68 -8.54 1.06 -0.68
N SER A 69 -8.14 1.14 -1.94
CA SER A 69 -8.01 -0.02 -2.84
C SER A 69 -7.00 -1.05 -2.31
N SER A 70 -5.88 -0.57 -1.76
CA SER A 70 -4.87 -1.42 -1.11
C SER A 70 -5.43 -2.10 0.14
N ALA A 71 -6.26 -1.43 0.93
CA ALA A 71 -6.94 -2.03 2.08
C ALA A 71 -7.91 -3.14 1.66
N VAL A 72 -8.74 -2.91 0.65
CA VAL A 72 -9.62 -3.94 0.07
C VAL A 72 -8.82 -5.15 -0.39
N THR A 73 -7.66 -4.94 -1.02
CA THR A 73 -6.75 -6.02 -1.43
C THR A 73 -6.27 -6.85 -0.24
N VAL A 74 -5.84 -6.21 0.87
CA VAL A 74 -5.43 -6.92 2.09
C VAL A 74 -6.58 -7.75 2.67
N PHE A 75 -7.80 -7.19 2.73
CA PHE A 75 -8.97 -7.93 3.20
C PHE A 75 -9.32 -9.10 2.29
N GLY A 76 -9.23 -8.93 0.97
CA GLY A 76 -9.43 -10.01 0.00
C GLY A 76 -8.47 -11.18 0.20
N PHE A 77 -7.17 -10.89 0.42
CA PHE A 77 -6.19 -11.94 0.75
C PHE A 77 -6.42 -12.59 2.12
N LYS A 78 -7.05 -11.90 3.07
CA LYS A 78 -7.39 -12.47 4.37
C LYS A 78 -8.62 -13.38 4.32
N MET A 79 -9.46 -13.23 3.29
CA MET A 79 -10.67 -14.04 3.06
C MET A 79 -10.45 -15.24 2.13
N ALA A 80 -9.33 -15.29 1.40
CA ALA A 80 -8.93 -16.34 0.46
C ALA A 80 -7.95 -17.36 1.09
#